data_AF-A0A924ZBD0-F1
#
_entry.id   AF-A0A924ZBD0-F1
#
_cell.length_a   1.000
_cell.length_b   1.000
_cell.length_c   1.000
_cell.angle_alpha   90.00
_cell.angle_beta   90.00
_cell.angle_gamma   90.00
#
_symmetry.space_group_name_H-M   'P 1'
#
loop_
_entity.id
_entity.type
_entity.pdbx_description
1 polymer ?
#
loop_
_entity_poly.entity_id
_entity_poly.type
_entity_poly.pdbx_seq_one_letter_code
_entity_poly.pdbx_strand_id
1 'polypeptide(L)'
;GSVVESGPTAEVFAQLAHPYTRGLFAARPRLGTPRVNGRKPRLTTIPGRVPELADMPAGCPFADRCAWVAEGCRVAPPAAVEVGPAHEARCIRLDAVRAAS
;
A
#
# COMPACT_ATOMS: atom_id res chain seq x y z
N GLY A 1 -1.26 2.68 -15.25
CA GLY A 1 -1.13 2.70 -13.77
C GLY A 1 -2.50 2.83 -13.16
N SER A 2 -2.71 2.33 -11.93
CA SER A 2 -4.02 2.33 -11.27
C SER A 2 -3.96 3.10 -9.95
N VAL A 3 -4.96 3.94 -9.70
CA VAL A 3 -5.11 4.63 -8.41
C VAL A 3 -5.68 3.64 -7.39
N VAL A 4 -4.93 3.35 -6.34
CA VAL A 4 -5.34 2.39 -5.28
C VAL A 4 -5.84 3.08 -4.01
N GLU A 5 -5.51 4.35 -3.84
CA GLU A 5 -5.92 5.20 -2.72
C GLU A 5 -5.82 6.67 -3.13
N SER A 6 -6.81 7.47 -2.75
CA SER A 6 -6.92 8.89 -3.14
C SER A 6 -7.68 9.67 -2.08
N GLY A 7 -7.26 10.91 -1.82
CA GLY A 7 -7.96 11.82 -0.90
C GLY A 7 -7.09 13.00 -0.48
N PRO A 8 -7.60 13.89 0.38
CA PRO A 8 -6.80 14.97 0.96
C PRO A 8 -5.56 14.41 1.66
N THR A 9 -4.42 15.09 1.52
CA THR A 9 -3.16 14.67 2.14
C THR A 9 -3.32 14.40 3.63
N ALA A 10 -4.00 15.27 4.38
CA ALA A 10 -4.20 15.07 5.81
C ALA A 10 -4.94 13.75 6.12
N GLU A 11 -5.99 13.43 5.37
CA GLU A 11 -6.82 12.24 5.57
C GLU A 11 -6.06 10.95 5.22
N VAL A 12 -5.38 10.92 4.07
CA VAL A 12 -4.57 9.77 3.65
C VAL A 12 -3.46 9.46 4.65
N PHE A 13 -2.81 10.51 5.20
CA PHE A 13 -1.76 10.32 6.19
C PHE A 13 -2.29 9.97 7.58
N ALA A 14 -3.47 10.46 7.95
CA ALA A 14 -4.15 10.07 9.18
C ALA A 14 -4.55 8.59 9.15
N GLN A 15 -4.92 8.07 7.97
CA GLN A 15 -5.32 6.69 7.81
C GLN A 15 -4.81 6.11 6.49
N LEU A 16 -3.61 5.54 6.47
CA LEU A 16 -3.08 4.86 5.29
C LEU A 16 -3.88 3.56 5.05
N ALA A 17 -4.92 3.61 4.22
CA ALA A 17 -5.92 2.54 4.12
C ALA A 17 -5.45 1.37 3.26
N HIS A 18 -4.68 1.61 2.20
CA HIS A 18 -4.21 0.57 1.30
C HIS A 18 -2.82 0.04 1.71
N PRO A 19 -2.57 -1.29 1.68
CA PRO A 19 -1.27 -1.87 2.01
C PRO A 19 -0.08 -1.29 1.22
N TYR A 20 -0.31 -0.94 -0.05
CA TYR A 20 0.68 -0.28 -0.89
C TYR A 20 1.08 1.10 -0.32
N THR A 21 0.11 1.96 0.01
CA THR A 21 0.36 3.30 0.55
C THR A 21 1.09 3.23 1.90
N ARG A 22 0.74 2.25 2.75
CA ARG A 22 1.48 1.93 3.98
C ARG A 22 2.93 1.57 3.71
N GLY A 23 3.16 0.66 2.77
CA GLY A 23 4.48 0.22 2.37
C GLY A 23 5.32 1.38 1.83
N LEU A 24 4.73 2.24 0.99
CA LEU A 24 5.40 3.43 0.46
C LEU A 24 5.80 4.38 1.60
N PHE A 25 4.90 4.65 2.54
CA PHE A 25 5.20 5.51 3.68
C PHE A 25 6.30 4.93 4.57
N ALA A 26 6.27 3.62 4.84
CA ALA A 26 7.27 2.92 5.63
C ALA A 26 8.66 2.85 4.95
N ALA A 27 8.70 2.85 3.61
CA ALA A 27 9.94 2.83 2.84
C ALA A 27 10.64 4.20 2.74
N ARG A 28 10.03 5.27 3.28
CA ARG A 28 10.61 6.62 3.21
C ARG A 28 11.86 6.74 4.09
N PRO A 29 12.97 7.26 3.56
CA PRO A 29 14.12 7.63 4.37
C PRO A 29 13.75 8.68 5.42
N ARG A 30 14.02 8.39 6.70
CA ARG A 30 13.90 9.38 7.77
C ARG A 30 15.19 10.20 7.84
N LEU A 31 15.09 11.48 7.46
CA LEU A 31 16.18 12.44 7.62
C LEU A 31 16.53 12.59 9.10
N GLY A 32 17.83 12.62 9.43
CA GLY A 32 18.31 12.75 10.81
C GLY A 32 18.37 11.46 11.63
N THR A 33 18.07 10.29 11.04
CA THR A 33 18.17 9.02 11.78
C THR A 33 19.63 8.72 12.15
N PRO A 34 19.96 8.55 13.46
CA PRO A 34 21.31 8.24 13.89
C PRO A 34 21.83 6.96 13.25
N ARG A 35 23.12 6.93 12.94
CA ARG A 35 23.78 5.70 12.50
C ARG A 35 23.89 4.75 13.68
N VAL A 36 23.51 3.49 13.48
CA VAL A 36 23.75 2.41 14.44
C VAL A 36 24.97 1.64 13.91
N ASN A 37 26.05 1.56 14.69
CA ASN A 37 27.31 0.92 14.29
C ASN A 37 27.88 1.45 12.96
N GLY A 38 27.84 2.78 12.76
CA GLY A 38 28.35 3.43 11.54
C GLY A 38 27.48 3.23 10.29
N ARG A 39 26.33 2.54 10.39
CA ARG A 39 25.42 2.26 9.27
C ARG A 39 24.08 2.95 9.45
N LYS A 40 23.47 3.39 8.35
CA LYS A 40 22.07 3.84 8.36
C LYS A 40 21.18 2.62 8.67
N PRO A 41 20.11 2.78 9.46
CA PRO A 41 19.16 1.69 9.68
C PRO A 41 18.56 1.21 8.35
N ARG A 42 18.26 -0.08 8.27
CA ARG A 42 17.63 -0.68 7.09
C ARG A 42 16.23 -0.10 6.93
N LEU A 43 15.91 0.33 5.70
CA LEU A 43 14.56 0.75 5.35
C LEU A 43 13.68 -0.48 5.18
N THR A 44 12.42 -0.37 5.59
CA THR A 44 11.40 -1.35 5.24
C THR A 44 11.21 -1.31 3.73
N THR A 45 11.29 -2.46 3.08
CA THR A 45 11.04 -2.58 1.64
C THR A 45 9.72 -3.30 1.40
N ILE A 46 9.04 -2.93 0.31
CA ILE A 46 7.94 -3.73 -0.22
C ILE A 46 8.58 -4.90 -0.99
N PRO A 47 8.35 -6.16 -0.58
CA PRO A 47 8.93 -7.31 -1.26
C PRO A 47 8.33 -7.51 -2.65
N GLY A 48 9.04 -8.25 -3.50
CA GLY A 48 8.61 -8.60 -4.85
C GLY A 48 8.93 -7.55 -5.92
N ARG A 49 8.42 -7.76 -7.13
CA ARG A 49 8.67 -6.90 -8.30
C ARG A 49 7.40 -6.20 -8.77
N VAL A 50 7.54 -5.03 -9.37
CA VAL A 50 6.43 -4.35 -10.04
C VAL A 50 6.14 -5.13 -11.33
N PRO A 51 4.87 -5.47 -11.62
CA PRO A 51 4.54 -6.13 -12.88
C PRO A 51 4.84 -5.21 -14.06
N GLU A 52 5.27 -5.80 -15.18
CA GLU A 52 5.36 -5.10 -16.44
C GLU A 52 3.97 -4.72 -16.95
N LEU A 53 3.88 -3.64 -17.73
CA LEU A 53 2.60 -3.17 -18.28
C LEU A 53 1.89 -4.24 -19.13
N ALA A 54 2.67 -5.06 -19.85
CA ALA A 54 2.16 -6.16 -20.67
C ALA A 54 1.61 -7.33 -19.84
N ASP A 55 2.08 -7.48 -18.59
CA ASP A 55 1.76 -8.60 -17.69
C ASP A 55 0.88 -8.14 -16.51
N MET A 56 0.12 -7.07 -16.69
CA MET A 56 -0.75 -6.55 -15.65
C MET A 56 -1.82 -7.59 -15.28
N PRO A 57 -1.96 -7.93 -13.99
CA PRO A 57 -2.96 -8.90 -13.58
C PRO A 57 -4.37 -8.36 -13.81
N ALA A 58 -5.32 -9.27 -14.03
CA ALA A 58 -6.74 -8.93 -14.13
C ALA A 58 -7.27 -8.27 -12.85
N GLY A 59 -6.72 -8.67 -11.70
CA GLY A 59 -7.09 -8.16 -10.39
C GLY A 59 -6.34 -6.91 -9.94
N CYS A 60 -6.09 -6.84 -8.63
CA CYS A 60 -5.27 -5.80 -8.02
C CYS A 60 -3.81 -5.91 -8.49
N PRO A 61 -3.19 -4.84 -9.04
CA PRO A 61 -1.79 -4.86 -9.49
C PRO A 61 -0.78 -5.00 -8.35
N PHE A 62 -1.24 -4.88 -7.10
CA PHE A 62 -0.41 -5.05 -5.92
C PHE A 62 -0.50 -6.46 -5.32
N ALA A 63 -1.34 -7.36 -5.86
CA ALA A 63 -1.63 -8.66 -5.26
C ALA A 63 -0.37 -9.48 -4.92
N ASP A 64 0.61 -9.59 -5.84
CA ASP A 64 1.83 -10.38 -5.63
C ASP A 64 2.79 -9.82 -4.58
N ARG A 65 2.60 -8.55 -4.18
CA ARG A 65 3.44 -7.86 -3.19
C ARG A 65 2.68 -7.53 -1.91
N CYS A 66 1.39 -7.84 -1.86
CA CYS A 66 0.50 -7.50 -0.77
C CYS A 66 0.59 -8.56 0.33
N ALA A 67 0.98 -8.16 1.55
CA ALA A 67 0.99 -9.06 2.70
C ALA A 67 -0.42 -9.50 3.15
N TRP A 68 -1.49 -8.86 2.65
CA TRP A 68 -2.89 -9.20 2.91
C TRP A 68 -3.59 -9.83 1.71
N VAL A 69 -2.85 -10.32 0.71
CA VAL A 69 -3.45 -10.90 -0.50
C VAL A 69 -4.45 -12.02 -0.17
N ALA A 70 -5.55 -12.06 -0.93
CA ALA A 70 -6.53 -13.13 -0.93
C ALA A 70 -6.85 -13.51 -2.39
N GLU A 71 -7.48 -14.65 -2.61
CA GLU A 71 -7.80 -15.14 -3.96
C GLU A 71 -8.58 -14.10 -4.78
N GLY A 72 -9.58 -13.47 -4.16
CA GLY A 72 -10.36 -12.40 -4.81
C GLY A 72 -9.54 -11.20 -5.29
N CYS A 73 -8.34 -10.97 -4.74
CA CYS A 73 -7.45 -9.89 -5.19
C CYS A 73 -6.93 -10.13 -6.61
N ARG A 74 -6.93 -11.37 -7.09
CA ARG A 74 -6.39 -11.77 -8.41
C ARG A 74 -7.45 -11.80 -9.50
N VAL A 75 -8.73 -11.83 -9.11
CA VAL A 75 -9.86 -12.04 -10.01
C VAL A 75 -10.28 -10.74 -10.72
N ALA A 76 -10.48 -9.66 -9.98
CA ALA A 76 -10.94 -8.38 -10.53
C ALA A 76 -10.40 -7.19 -9.72
N PRO A 77 -10.29 -6.00 -10.33
CA PRO A 77 -9.86 -4.80 -9.61
C PRO A 77 -10.89 -4.45 -8.53
N PRO A 78 -10.47 -4.15 -7.29
CA PRO A 78 -11.41 -3.75 -6.25
C PRO A 78 -12.14 -2.45 -6.61
N ALA A 79 -13.42 -2.38 -6.26
CA ALA A 79 -14.16 -1.12 -6.29
C ALA A 79 -13.54 -0.10 -5.33
N ALA A 80 -13.75 1.19 -5.62
CA ALA A 80 -13.42 2.23 -4.66
C ALA A 80 -14.41 2.18 -3.49
N VAL A 81 -13.87 2.31 -2.29
CA VAL A 81 -14.64 2.34 -1.04
C VAL A 81 -14.22 3.58 -0.27
N GLU A 82 -15.20 4.34 0.21
CA GLU A 82 -14.95 5.48 1.08
C GLU A 82 -14.39 4.98 2.42
N VAL A 83 -13.25 5.55 2.79
CA VAL A 83 -12.49 5.20 3.99
C VAL A 83 -12.35 6.39 4.94
N GLY A 84 -12.78 7.58 4.53
CA GLY A 84 -12.83 8.80 5.32
C GLY A 84 -13.39 9.96 4.48
N PRO A 85 -13.42 11.19 5.03
CA PRO A 85 -13.87 12.38 4.31
C PRO A 85 -13.10 12.61 3.01
N ALA A 86 -13.78 12.47 1.86
CA ALA A 86 -13.16 12.55 0.54
C ALA A 86 -11.92 11.64 0.35
N HIS A 87 -11.84 10.54 1.12
CA HIS A 87 -10.74 9.59 1.09
C HIS A 87 -11.28 8.23 0.68
N GLU A 88 -10.78 7.69 -0.42
CA GLU A 88 -11.19 6.42 -1.01
C GLU A 88 -9.99 5.47 -1.17
N ALA A 89 -10.26 4.17 -1.07
CA ALA A 89 -9.28 3.13 -1.31
C ALA A 89 -9.90 1.94 -2.06
N ARG A 90 -9.08 1.25 -2.86
CA ARG A 90 -9.45 0.07 -3.64
C ARG A 90 -8.81 -1.18 -3.05
N CYS A 91 -9.43 -1.79 -2.04
CA CYS A 91 -8.93 -3.01 -1.42
C CYS A 91 -10.09 -3.87 -0.90
N ILE A 92 -10.12 -5.16 -1.24
CA ILE A 92 -11.12 -6.09 -0.70
C ILE A 92 -10.82 -6.54 0.74
N ARG A 93 -9.68 -6.13 1.30
CA ARG A 93 -9.20 -6.49 2.65
C ARG A 93 -9.08 -5.29 3.56
N LEU A 94 -9.83 -4.21 3.32
CA LEU A 94 -9.75 -2.97 4.10
C LEU A 94 -9.85 -3.20 5.61
N ASP A 95 -10.78 -4.03 6.06
CA ASP A 95 -10.97 -4.30 7.48
C ASP A 95 -9.76 -5.01 8.11
N ALA A 96 -9.24 -6.04 7.44
CA ALA A 96 -8.06 -6.78 7.92
C ALA A 96 -6.81 -5.90 7.94
N VAL A 97 -6.71 -4.97 6.99
CA VAL A 97 -5.61 -4.01 6.92
C VAL A 97 -5.74 -3.01 8.06
N ARG A 98 -6.92 -2.42 8.28
CA ARG A 98 -7.20 -1.46 9.37
C ARG A 98 -7.01 -2.05 10.76
N ALA A 99 -7.44 -3.28 10.99
CA ALA A 99 -7.28 -3.96 12.27
C ALA A 99 -5.80 -4.23 12.65
N ALA A 100 -4.88 -4.17 11.68
CA ALA A 100 -3.45 -4.39 11.88
C ALA A 100 -2.63 -3.09 12.02
N SER A 101 -3.27 -1.94 12.27
CA SER A 101 -2.65 -0.61 12.40
C SER A 101 -2.58 -0.10 13.82
#